data_AF-A0A2T1DWW2-F1
#
_entry.id   AF-A0A2T1DWW2-F1
#
_cell.length_a   1.000
_cell.length_b   1.000
_cell.length_c   1.000
_cell.angle_alpha   90.00
_cell.angle_beta   90.00
_cell.angle_gamma   90.00
#
_symmetry.space_group_name_H-M   'P 1'
#
loop_
_entity.id
_entity.type
_entity.pdbx_description
1 polymer ?
#
loop_
_entity_poly.entity_id
_entity_poly.type
_entity_poly.pdbx_seq_one_letter_code
_entity_poly.pdbx_strand_id
1 'polypeptide(L)'
;DGTLTTAMFKHIFKSYFFITDSGLLYISNRVWIYLWSWAKRRHSNKNSKWVRKRYFKTINGVKWTFACSISSRQGADKNVFIYPIAYTPIERHIKVKGEASPDDPSLREYWDKRNQKMGKSYWAKGSNNYLIAQNQKWKCPICGEALLNDEEIETHHIVPVAQSGLNDISNLQHLHIPCHKQVHIKTKFSSLK
;
A
#
# COMPACT_ATOMS: atom_id res chain seq x y z
N ASP A 1 -14.35 3.16 15.35
CA ASP A 1 -13.70 3.73 14.14
C ASP A 1 -12.24 4.09 14.42
N GLY A 2 -11.35 3.13 14.17
CA GLY A 2 -9.88 3.27 14.23
C GLY A 2 -9.24 3.17 12.83
N THR A 3 -10.07 3.27 11.79
CA THR A 3 -9.67 3.17 10.39
C THR A 3 -9.02 4.46 9.89
N LEU A 4 -9.48 5.63 10.39
CA LEU A 4 -8.97 6.94 9.95
C LEU A 4 -7.55 7.25 10.42
N THR A 5 -7.13 6.77 11.60
CA THR A 5 -5.76 6.99 12.09
C THR A 5 -4.73 6.08 11.42
N THR A 6 -5.13 4.90 10.97
CA THR A 6 -4.22 3.91 10.37
C THR A 6 -3.84 4.29 8.94
N ALA A 7 -4.76 4.90 8.18
CA ALA A 7 -4.51 5.34 6.80
C ALA A 7 -3.59 6.58 6.74
N MET A 8 -3.82 7.59 7.59
CA MET A 8 -2.98 8.80 7.62
C MET A 8 -1.54 8.50 8.05
N PHE A 9 -1.34 7.60 9.01
CA PHE A 9 0.00 7.19 9.42
C PHE A 9 0.74 6.44 8.31
N LYS A 10 0.08 5.57 7.55
CA LYS A 10 0.72 4.88 6.40
C LYS A 10 1.19 5.86 5.32
N HIS A 11 0.46 6.95 5.08
CA HIS A 11 0.79 7.90 4.03
C HIS A 11 1.93 8.84 4.40
N ILE A 12 1.96 9.33 5.64
CA ILE A 12 3.00 10.27 6.12
C ILE A 12 4.37 9.59 6.20
N PHE A 13 4.41 8.30 6.56
CA PHE A 13 5.66 7.56 6.70
C PHE A 13 6.27 7.06 5.37
N LYS A 14 5.52 7.07 4.26
CA LYS A 14 6.00 6.62 2.94
C LYS A 14 6.90 7.63 2.21
N SER A 15 6.80 8.94 2.51
CA SER A 15 7.45 9.97 1.67
C SER A 15 8.76 10.56 2.19
N TYR A 16 9.14 10.36 3.46
CA TYR A 16 10.18 11.24 4.05
C TYR A 16 11.34 10.57 4.80
N PHE A 17 11.28 9.27 5.15
CA PHE A 17 12.40 8.63 5.87
C PHE A 17 12.60 7.18 5.40
N PHE A 18 13.84 6.83 5.06
CA PHE A 18 14.29 5.43 4.98
C PHE A 18 14.33 4.84 6.40
N ILE A 19 13.18 4.44 6.92
CA ILE A 19 13.13 3.89 8.27
C ILE A 19 13.54 2.42 8.23
N THR A 20 14.60 2.11 8.96
CA THR A 20 15.09 0.75 9.16
C THR A 20 14.22 0.01 10.18
N ASP A 21 14.19 -1.31 10.09
CA ASP A 21 13.52 -2.19 11.07
C ASP A 21 13.97 -1.90 12.51
N SER A 22 15.28 -1.66 12.67
CA SER A 22 15.88 -1.25 13.94
C SER A 22 15.34 0.08 14.47
N GLY A 23 15.03 1.05 13.60
CA GLY A 23 14.46 2.33 13.97
C GLY A 23 13.03 2.21 14.49
N LEU A 24 12.19 1.43 13.79
CA LEU A 24 10.81 1.16 14.23
C LEU A 24 10.78 0.41 15.56
N LEU A 25 11.65 -0.58 15.72
CA LEU A 25 11.77 -1.34 16.97
C LEU A 25 12.24 -0.43 18.13
N TYR A 26 13.21 0.45 17.87
CA TYR A 26 13.68 1.41 18.87
C TYR A 26 12.55 2.33 19.35
N ILE A 27 11.79 2.93 18.42
CA ILE A 27 10.65 3.80 18.76
C ILE A 27 9.60 3.02 19.56
N SER A 28 9.26 1.81 19.11
CA SER A 28 8.28 0.96 19.79
C SER A 28 8.70 0.65 21.23
N ASN A 29 9.97 0.31 21.44
CA ASN A 29 10.53 0.05 22.76
C ASN A 29 10.48 1.30 23.66
N ARG A 30 10.87 2.47 23.14
CA ARG A 30 10.84 3.73 23.91
C ARG A 30 9.42 4.11 24.33
N VAL A 31 8.46 4.01 23.41
CA VAL A 31 7.05 4.25 23.71
C VAL A 31 6.54 3.29 24.77
N TRP A 32 6.88 2.00 24.68
CA TRP A 32 6.50 1.01 25.68
C TRP A 32 7.04 1.35 27.07
N ILE A 33 8.32 1.70 27.18
CA ILE A 33 8.97 2.08 28.45
C ILE A 33 8.22 3.26 29.08
N TYR A 34 7.93 4.31 28.30
CA TYR A 34 7.23 5.49 28.81
C TYR A 34 5.83 5.18 29.31
N LEU A 35 5.06 4.39 28.56
CA LEU A 35 3.71 3.97 28.94
C LEU A 35 3.73 3.06 30.18
N TRP A 36 4.69 2.15 30.26
CA TRP A 36 4.85 1.25 31.40
C TRP A 36 5.18 2.03 32.68
N SER A 37 6.16 2.93 32.62
CA SER A 37 6.53 3.78 33.75
C SER A 37 5.38 4.70 34.17
N TRP A 38 4.67 5.30 33.21
CA TRP A 38 3.47 6.09 33.50
C TRP A 38 2.39 5.26 34.19
N ALA A 39 2.09 4.07 33.68
CA ALA A 39 1.02 3.23 34.23
C ALA A 39 1.35 2.74 35.65
N LYS A 40 2.62 2.38 35.92
CA LYS A 40 3.10 2.04 37.25
C LYS A 40 3.02 3.23 38.22
N ARG A 41 3.42 4.44 37.79
CA ARG A 41 3.31 5.64 38.63
C ARG A 41 1.86 6.00 38.93
N ARG A 42 0.97 5.93 37.93
CA ARG A 42 -0.46 6.21 38.08
C ARG A 42 -1.16 5.26 39.05
N HIS A 43 -0.67 4.02 39.15
CA HIS A 43 -1.24 2.99 40.00
C HIS A 43 -0.18 2.41 40.94
N SER A 44 0.43 3.28 41.75
CA SER A 44 1.49 2.91 42.71
C SER A 44 1.05 1.80 43.67
N ASN A 45 -0.23 1.75 44.02
CA ASN A 45 -0.81 0.78 44.96
C ASN A 45 -1.22 -0.55 44.29
N LYS A 46 -1.01 -0.69 42.98
CA LYS A 46 -1.35 -1.90 42.23
C LYS A 46 -0.09 -2.60 41.74
N ASN A 47 -0.12 -3.93 41.76
CA ASN A 47 1.00 -4.72 41.26
C ASN A 47 1.11 -4.67 39.72
N SER A 48 2.29 -5.05 39.21
CA SER A 48 2.58 -5.08 37.78
C SER A 48 1.61 -5.95 36.97
N LYS A 49 1.08 -7.03 37.56
CA LYS A 49 0.10 -7.92 36.91
C LYS A 49 -1.22 -7.19 36.64
N TRP A 50 -1.69 -6.40 37.60
CA TRP A 50 -2.88 -5.57 37.45
C TRP A 50 -2.66 -4.49 36.38
N VAL A 51 -1.52 -3.79 36.43
CA VAL A 51 -1.17 -2.76 35.44
C VAL A 51 -1.16 -3.34 34.02
N ARG A 52 -0.51 -4.50 33.84
CA ARG A 52 -0.52 -5.24 32.58
C ARG A 52 -1.96 -5.55 32.13
N LYS A 53 -2.78 -6.16 32.98
CA LYS A 53 -4.16 -6.52 32.64
C LYS A 53 -5.01 -5.30 32.27
N ARG A 54 -4.76 -4.15 32.91
CA ARG A 54 -5.54 -2.92 32.72
C ARG A 54 -5.22 -2.18 31.42
N TYR A 55 -3.95 -2.15 31.01
CA TYR A 55 -3.47 -1.31 29.91
C TYR A 55 -2.86 -2.07 28.74
N PHE A 56 -2.33 -3.28 28.94
CA PHE A 56 -1.57 -4.01 27.92
C PHE A 56 -2.32 -5.27 27.53
N LYS A 57 -2.99 -5.22 26.36
CA LYS A 57 -3.86 -6.26 25.83
C LYS A 57 -3.22 -6.95 24.62
N THR A 58 -3.83 -8.05 24.19
CA THR A 58 -3.53 -8.66 22.89
C THR A 58 -4.56 -8.13 21.89
N ILE A 59 -4.11 -7.44 20.85
CA ILE A 59 -4.97 -6.86 19.81
C ILE A 59 -4.45 -7.34 18.46
N ASN A 60 -5.32 -7.93 17.62
CA ASN A 60 -4.96 -8.46 16.30
C ASN A 60 -3.74 -9.39 16.33
N GLY A 61 -3.66 -10.27 17.34
CA GLY A 61 -2.53 -11.19 17.53
C GLY A 61 -1.27 -10.56 18.15
N VAL A 62 -1.17 -9.23 18.22
CA VAL A 62 -0.03 -8.52 18.81
C VAL A 62 -0.23 -8.39 20.32
N LYS A 63 0.66 -9.01 21.09
CA LYS A 63 0.69 -8.94 22.57
C LYS A 63 1.30 -7.61 23.02
N TRP A 64 1.02 -7.24 24.27
CA TRP A 64 1.57 -6.02 24.90
C TRP A 64 1.19 -4.70 24.20
N THR A 65 0.04 -4.68 23.53
CA THR A 65 -0.51 -3.49 22.91
C THR A 65 -1.19 -2.63 23.95
N PHE A 66 -0.76 -1.37 24.07
CA PHE A 66 -1.38 -0.42 24.98
C PHE A 66 -2.79 -0.06 24.51
N ALA A 67 -3.79 -0.25 25.37
CA ALA A 67 -5.20 -0.04 25.06
C ALA A 67 -5.96 0.55 26.26
N CYS A 68 -6.85 1.49 25.96
CA CYS A 68 -7.74 2.15 26.91
C CYS A 68 -9.19 2.10 26.42
N SER A 69 -10.12 1.94 27.34
CA SER A 69 -11.55 2.10 27.08
C SER A 69 -11.91 3.56 27.37
N ILE A 70 -12.54 4.22 26.42
CA ILE A 70 -13.07 5.59 26.53
C ILE A 70 -14.58 5.55 26.36
N SER A 71 -15.32 6.19 27.26
CA SER A 71 -16.76 6.34 27.17
C SER A 71 -17.11 7.42 26.15
N SER A 72 -17.87 7.09 25.11
CA SER A 72 -18.41 8.10 24.19
C SER A 72 -19.58 8.86 24.84
N ARG A 73 -19.80 10.13 24.45
CA ARG A 73 -21.02 10.88 24.80
C ARG A 73 -22.31 10.19 24.37
N GLN A 74 -22.23 9.26 23.42
CA GLN A 74 -23.34 8.45 22.89
C GLN A 74 -23.51 7.10 23.62
N GLY A 75 -22.87 6.89 24.76
CA GLY A 75 -23.07 5.72 25.63
C GLY A 75 -22.35 4.44 25.22
N ALA A 76 -21.69 4.40 24.06
CA ALA A 76 -20.86 3.26 23.65
C ALA A 76 -19.41 3.40 24.16
N ASP A 77 -18.95 2.41 24.91
CA ASP A 77 -17.54 2.27 25.29
C ASP A 77 -16.69 1.92 24.06
N LYS A 78 -15.78 2.81 23.68
CA LYS A 78 -14.84 2.60 22.58
C LYS A 78 -13.49 2.17 23.14
N ASN A 79 -12.98 1.03 22.67
CA ASN A 79 -11.60 0.65 22.91
C ASN A 79 -10.68 1.34 21.91
N VAL A 80 -9.75 2.15 22.41
CA VAL A 80 -8.66 2.74 21.62
C VAL A 80 -7.35 2.06 22.00
N PHE A 81 -6.47 1.89 21.03
CA PHE A 81 -5.16 1.29 21.25
C PHE A 81 -4.10 2.01 20.42
N ILE A 82 -2.87 1.97 20.90
CA ILE A 82 -1.73 2.53 20.18
C ILE A 82 -1.33 1.56 19.08
N TYR A 83 -1.20 2.07 17.86
CA TYR A 83 -0.80 1.27 16.72
C TYR A 83 0.62 0.70 16.94
N PRO A 84 0.82 -0.62 16.78
CA PRO A 84 2.11 -1.24 17.03
C PRO A 84 3.05 -0.99 15.85
N ILE A 85 3.78 0.14 15.91
CA ILE A 85 4.61 0.64 14.80
C ILE A 85 5.72 -0.33 14.37
N ALA A 86 6.22 -1.19 15.27
CA ALA A 86 7.19 -2.22 14.94
C ALA A 86 6.66 -3.27 13.93
N TYR A 87 5.34 -3.34 13.74
CA TYR A 87 4.69 -4.26 12.79
C TYR A 87 4.30 -3.56 11.49
N THR A 88 4.77 -2.34 11.26
CA THR A 88 4.60 -1.68 9.96
C THR A 88 5.42 -2.44 8.91
N PRO A 89 4.79 -2.93 7.82
CA PRO A 89 5.52 -3.59 6.74
C PRO A 89 6.56 -2.64 6.13
N ILE A 90 7.80 -3.11 6.04
CA ILE A 90 8.87 -2.36 5.38
C ILE A 90 8.85 -2.71 3.90
N GLU A 91 8.39 -1.78 3.08
CA GLU A 91 8.49 -1.86 1.62
C GLU A 91 9.92 -1.51 1.20
N ARG A 92 10.71 -2.52 0.82
CA ARG A 92 12.09 -2.31 0.37
C ARG A 92 12.11 -1.96 -1.11
N HIS A 93 12.41 -0.70 -1.42
CA HIS A 93 12.74 -0.31 -2.78
C HIS A 93 14.12 -0.85 -3.13
N ILE A 94 14.22 -1.58 -4.24
CA ILE A 94 15.51 -2.02 -4.79
C ILE A 94 16.26 -0.74 -5.19
N LYS A 95 17.52 -0.54 -4.79
CA LYS A 95 18.27 0.64 -5.27
C LYS A 95 18.48 0.57 -6.79
N VAL A 96 18.44 1.72 -7.46
CA VAL A 96 18.89 1.82 -8.86
C VAL A 96 20.42 1.66 -8.86
N LYS A 97 20.97 0.97 -9.87
CA LYS A 97 22.42 0.75 -9.96
C LYS A 97 23.12 2.03 -10.41
N GLY A 98 24.00 2.58 -9.57
CA GLY A 98 24.85 3.73 -9.92
C GLY A 98 24.06 4.93 -10.42
N GLU A 99 24.50 5.50 -11.53
CA GLU A 99 23.89 6.65 -12.22
C GLU A 99 22.93 6.23 -13.35
N ALA A 100 22.40 5.00 -13.28
CA ALA A 100 21.46 4.51 -14.30
C ALA A 100 20.25 5.45 -14.41
N SER A 101 20.11 6.11 -15.56
CA SER A 101 18.95 6.93 -15.91
C SER A 101 17.91 6.08 -16.65
N PRO A 102 16.60 6.24 -16.37
CA PRO A 102 15.50 5.62 -17.15
C PRO A 102 15.57 5.93 -18.66
N ASP A 103 16.05 7.12 -19.01
CA ASP A 103 16.09 7.61 -20.39
C ASP A 103 17.35 7.19 -21.15
N ASP A 104 18.27 6.48 -20.50
CA ASP A 104 19.48 5.96 -21.15
C ASP A 104 19.13 4.76 -22.05
N PRO A 105 19.27 4.89 -23.38
CA PRO A 105 18.93 3.80 -24.31
C PRO A 105 19.77 2.54 -24.08
N SER A 106 21.01 2.69 -23.59
CA SER A 106 21.91 1.56 -23.32
C SER A 106 21.44 0.70 -22.14
N LEU A 107 20.61 1.27 -21.25
CA LEU A 107 20.08 0.62 -20.05
C LEU A 107 18.64 0.11 -20.21
N ARG A 108 18.09 0.15 -21.43
CA ARG A 108 16.71 -0.27 -21.72
C ARG A 108 16.40 -1.67 -21.19
N GLU A 109 17.30 -2.63 -21.39
CA GLU A 109 17.09 -4.00 -20.91
C GLU A 109 17.09 -4.09 -19.37
N TYR A 110 17.94 -3.29 -18.71
CA TYR A 110 17.99 -3.21 -17.26
C TYR A 110 16.66 -2.66 -16.69
N TRP A 111 16.13 -1.59 -17.28
CA TRP A 111 14.86 -0.99 -16.89
C TRP A 111 13.67 -1.90 -17.19
N ASP A 112 13.65 -2.55 -18.35
CA ASP A 112 12.60 -3.51 -18.71
C ASP A 112 12.53 -4.65 -17.69
N LYS A 113 13.66 -5.27 -17.35
CA LYS A 113 13.70 -6.35 -16.34
C LYS A 113 13.24 -5.88 -14.97
N ARG A 114 13.65 -4.66 -14.59
CA ARG A 114 13.28 -4.05 -13.31
C ARG A 114 11.78 -3.76 -13.23
N ASN A 115 11.20 -3.17 -14.27
CA ASN A 115 9.79 -2.83 -14.36
C ASN A 115 8.92 -4.10 -14.38
N GLN A 116 9.32 -5.15 -15.09
CA GLN A 116 8.64 -6.44 -15.05
C GLN A 116 8.65 -7.08 -13.65
N LYS A 117 9.77 -6.97 -12.92
CA LYS A 117 9.87 -7.49 -11.54
C LYS A 117 8.92 -6.74 -10.61
N MET A 118 8.84 -5.41 -10.73
CA MET A 118 7.90 -4.59 -9.97
C MET A 118 6.45 -4.96 -10.30
N GLY A 119 6.12 -5.09 -11.60
CA GLY A 119 4.81 -5.51 -12.08
C GLY A 119 4.34 -6.83 -11.47
N LYS A 120 5.22 -7.84 -11.42
CA LYS A 120 4.93 -9.17 -10.84
C LYS A 120 4.60 -9.13 -9.34
N SER A 121 5.06 -8.11 -8.62
CA SER A 121 4.78 -7.96 -7.18
C SER A 121 3.55 -7.11 -6.87
N TYR A 122 3.03 -6.35 -7.83
CA TYR A 122 1.93 -5.40 -7.60
C TYR A 122 0.57 -6.10 -7.52
N TRP A 123 0.29 -7.04 -8.41
CA TRP A 123 -0.92 -7.87 -8.36
C TRP A 123 -0.65 -9.24 -7.76
N ALA A 124 -1.65 -9.79 -7.07
CA ALA A 124 -1.59 -11.16 -6.58
C ALA A 124 -1.36 -12.13 -7.74
N LYS A 125 -0.34 -13.00 -7.61
CA LYS A 125 0.04 -13.97 -8.64
C LYS A 125 -1.16 -14.84 -9.01
N GLY A 126 -1.48 -14.91 -10.31
CA GLY A 126 -2.60 -15.70 -10.83
C GLY A 126 -3.98 -15.01 -10.77
N SER A 127 -4.07 -13.79 -10.22
CA SER A 127 -5.31 -12.99 -10.33
C SER A 127 -5.58 -12.55 -11.77
N ASN A 128 -6.84 -12.25 -12.11
CA ASN A 128 -7.19 -11.73 -13.44
C ASN A 128 -6.35 -10.50 -13.81
N ASN A 129 -6.19 -9.55 -12.89
CA ASN A 129 -5.37 -8.36 -13.13
C ASN A 129 -3.90 -8.69 -13.40
N TYR A 130 -3.36 -9.70 -12.72
CA TYR A 130 -2.01 -10.19 -12.97
C TYR A 130 -1.89 -10.80 -14.38
N LEU A 131 -2.88 -11.61 -14.80
CA LEU A 131 -2.88 -12.26 -16.10
C LEU A 131 -3.01 -11.24 -17.25
N ILE A 132 -3.87 -10.23 -17.10
CA ILE A 132 -4.00 -9.11 -18.05
C ILE A 132 -2.65 -8.37 -18.18
N ALA A 133 -2.04 -7.99 -17.05
CA ALA A 133 -0.76 -7.30 -17.05
C ALA A 133 0.37 -8.15 -17.65
N GLN A 134 0.35 -9.46 -17.43
CA GLN A 134 1.29 -10.41 -17.99
C GLN A 134 1.17 -10.51 -19.52
N ASN A 135 -0.05 -10.52 -20.06
CA ASN A 135 -0.30 -10.59 -21.50
C ASN A 135 0.30 -9.39 -22.26
N GLN A 136 0.24 -8.20 -21.67
CA GLN A 136 0.86 -6.99 -22.21
C GLN A 136 2.31 -6.77 -21.76
N LYS A 137 2.97 -7.82 -21.25
CA LYS A 137 4.38 -7.81 -20.81
C LYS A 137 4.70 -6.67 -19.83
N TRP A 138 3.76 -6.32 -18.96
CA TRP A 138 3.89 -5.28 -17.95
C TRP A 138 4.10 -3.86 -18.52
N LYS A 139 3.71 -3.65 -19.79
CA LYS A 139 3.77 -2.35 -20.48
C LYS A 139 2.38 -1.88 -20.88
N CYS A 140 2.21 -0.57 -20.92
CA CYS A 140 1.02 0.04 -21.49
C CYS A 140 1.07 -0.09 -23.02
N PRO A 141 0.04 -0.64 -23.67
CA PRO A 141 0.03 -0.83 -25.13
C PRO A 141 -0.09 0.49 -25.91
N ILE A 142 -0.46 1.60 -25.26
CA ILE A 142 -0.67 2.90 -25.92
C ILE A 142 0.62 3.72 -25.97
N CYS A 143 1.30 3.90 -24.83
CA CYS A 143 2.54 4.69 -24.77
C CYS A 143 3.82 3.83 -24.85
N GLY A 144 3.72 2.52 -24.61
CA GLY A 144 4.88 1.61 -24.61
C GLY A 144 5.70 1.62 -23.32
N GLU A 145 5.39 2.53 -22.39
CA GLU A 145 6.02 2.64 -21.08
C GLU A 145 5.60 1.53 -20.12
N ALA A 146 6.33 1.38 -19.02
CA ALA A 146 5.95 0.47 -17.95
C ALA A 146 4.59 0.84 -17.35
N LEU A 147 3.78 -0.17 -17.02
CA LEU A 147 2.47 0.06 -16.37
C LEU A 147 2.61 0.79 -15.03
N LEU A 148 3.63 0.45 -14.24
CA LEU A 148 3.90 1.05 -12.94
C LEU A 148 4.98 2.13 -13.08
N ASN A 149 4.57 3.31 -13.53
CA ASN A 149 5.39 4.51 -13.74
C ASN A 149 4.91 5.70 -12.86
N ASP A 150 4.32 5.40 -11.70
CA ASP A 150 3.66 6.34 -10.78
C ASP A 150 2.34 6.94 -11.28
N GLU A 151 1.91 6.63 -12.50
CA GLU A 151 0.56 6.97 -12.98
C GLU A 151 -0.48 5.95 -12.52
N GLU A 152 -1.71 6.41 -12.30
CA GLU A 152 -2.84 5.54 -12.00
C GLU A 152 -3.23 4.69 -13.23
N ILE A 153 -3.71 3.48 -12.96
CA ILE A 153 -4.01 2.45 -13.98
C ILE A 153 -5.49 2.09 -13.93
N GLU A 154 -6.12 2.01 -15.11
CA GLU A 154 -7.48 1.52 -15.31
C GLU A 154 -7.50 0.34 -16.28
N THR A 155 -8.44 -0.58 -16.08
CA THR A 155 -8.66 -1.70 -17.02
C THR A 155 -9.66 -1.29 -18.09
N HIS A 156 -9.28 -1.51 -19.35
CA HIS A 156 -10.03 -1.14 -20.54
C HIS A 156 -10.41 -2.38 -21.35
N HIS A 157 -11.63 -2.39 -21.90
CA HIS A 157 -12.06 -3.39 -22.88
C HIS A 157 -11.59 -3.03 -24.29
N ILE A 158 -10.86 -3.92 -24.95
CA ILE A 158 -10.39 -3.75 -26.33
C ILE A 158 -11.60 -3.65 -27.28
N VAL A 159 -12.52 -4.61 -27.18
CA VAL A 159 -13.85 -4.55 -27.79
C VAL A 159 -14.81 -3.98 -26.74
N PRO A 160 -15.41 -2.80 -26.98
CA PRO A 160 -16.33 -2.19 -26.02
C PRO A 160 -17.52 -3.10 -25.69
N VAL A 161 -18.04 -3.01 -24.46
CA VAL A 161 -19.24 -3.74 -24.03
C VAL A 161 -20.45 -3.43 -24.93
N ALA A 162 -20.56 -2.19 -25.42
CA ALA A 162 -21.60 -1.78 -26.36
C ALA A 162 -21.54 -2.53 -27.70
N GLN A 163 -20.39 -3.10 -28.06
CA GLN A 163 -20.16 -3.90 -29.27
C GLN A 163 -20.01 -5.40 -28.93
N SER A 164 -20.71 -5.87 -27.89
CA SER A 164 -20.66 -7.27 -27.43
C SER A 164 -19.31 -7.71 -26.86
N GLY A 165 -18.48 -6.78 -26.37
CA GLY A 165 -17.23 -7.09 -25.69
C GLY A 165 -17.44 -7.87 -24.37
N LEU A 166 -16.76 -9.02 -24.25
CA LEU A 166 -16.78 -9.87 -23.06
C LEU A 166 -15.72 -9.45 -22.03
N ASN A 167 -15.85 -9.93 -20.79
CA ASN A 167 -14.89 -9.70 -19.70
C ASN A 167 -13.73 -10.71 -19.70
N ASP A 168 -13.43 -11.31 -20.83
CA ASP A 168 -12.34 -12.26 -20.96
C ASP A 168 -10.98 -11.56 -20.86
N ILE A 169 -9.99 -12.25 -20.31
CA ILE A 169 -8.63 -11.74 -20.12
C ILE A 169 -8.01 -11.29 -21.46
N SER A 170 -8.39 -11.92 -22.57
CA SER A 170 -7.96 -11.57 -23.93
C SER A 170 -8.57 -10.26 -24.43
N ASN A 171 -9.73 -9.85 -23.91
CA ASN A 171 -10.43 -8.61 -24.27
C ASN A 171 -10.15 -7.45 -23.30
N LEU A 172 -9.37 -7.68 -22.25
CA LEU A 172 -9.03 -6.67 -21.24
C LEU A 172 -7.56 -6.28 -21.36
N GLN A 173 -7.27 -4.99 -21.18
CA GLN A 173 -5.92 -4.45 -21.11
C GLN A 173 -5.84 -3.38 -20.02
N HIS A 174 -4.70 -3.27 -19.33
CA HIS A 174 -4.50 -2.17 -18.39
C HIS A 174 -3.82 -1.01 -19.08
N LEU A 175 -4.39 0.19 -18.89
CA LEU A 175 -3.90 1.44 -19.44
C LEU A 175 -3.65 2.42 -18.31
N HIS A 176 -2.69 3.32 -18.48
CA HIS A 176 -2.63 4.52 -17.64
C HIS A 176 -3.89 5.35 -17.86
N ILE A 177 -4.37 6.05 -16.83
CA ILE A 177 -5.54 6.94 -16.95
C ILE A 177 -5.42 7.92 -18.13
N PRO A 178 -4.27 8.58 -18.38
CA PRO A 178 -4.10 9.45 -19.55
C PRO A 178 -4.25 8.68 -20.88
N CYS A 179 -3.67 7.49 -20.98
CA CYS A 179 -3.78 6.63 -22.15
C CYS A 179 -5.23 6.16 -22.37
N HIS A 180 -5.94 5.80 -21.30
CA HIS A 180 -7.34 5.40 -21.36
C HIS A 180 -8.23 6.53 -21.90
N LYS A 181 -8.02 7.77 -21.42
CA LYS A 181 -8.69 8.97 -21.95
C LYS A 181 -8.39 9.17 -23.44
N GLN A 182 -7.13 9.00 -23.85
CA GLN A 182 -6.73 9.16 -25.25
C GLN A 182 -7.48 8.18 -26.17
N VAL A 183 -7.66 6.92 -25.75
CA VAL A 183 -8.40 5.91 -26.51
C VAL A 183 -9.86 6.34 -26.68
N HIS A 184 -10.54 6.73 -25.60
CA HIS A 184 -11.94 7.17 -25.67
C HIS A 184 -12.16 8.43 -26.50
N ILE A 185 -11.19 9.34 -26.51
CA ILE A 185 -11.24 10.53 -27.37
C ILE A 185 -11.14 10.12 -28.85
N LYS A 186 -10.17 9.28 -29.22
CA LYS A 186 -10.01 8.81 -30.60
C LYS A 186 -11.26 8.08 -31.12
N THR A 187 -11.84 7.21 -30.31
CA THR A 187 -13.05 6.45 -30.69
C THR A 187 -14.24 7.36 -31.00
N LYS A 188 -14.44 8.44 -30.22
CA LYS A 188 -15.50 9.43 -30.48
C LYS A 188 -15.34 10.13 -31.82
N PHE A 189 -14.11 10.45 -32.22
CA PHE A 189 -13.86 11.09 -33.51
C PHE A 189 -14.03 10.14 -34.70
N SER A 190 -13.74 8.85 -34.53
CA SER A 190 -13.99 7.84 -35.57
C SER A 190 -15.47 7.50 -35.75
N SER A 191 -16.32 7.65 -34.72
CA SER A 191 -17.76 7.40 -34.81
C SER A 191 -18.58 8.58 -35.36
N LEU A 192 -17.93 9.73 -35.58
CA LEU A 192 -18.57 10.96 -36.09
C LEU A 192 -18.28 11.20 -37.60
N LYS A 193 -17.54 10.29 -38.24
CA LYS A 193 -17.34 10.25 -39.69
C LYS A 193 -18.14 9.10 -40.27
#